data_AF-A0A081A9Y0-F1
#
_entry.id   AF-A0A081A9Y0-F1
#
_cell.length_a   1.000
_cell.length_b   1.000
_cell.length_c   1.000
_cell.angle_alpha   90.00
_cell.angle_beta   90.00
_cell.angle_gamma   90.00
#
_symmetry.space_group_name_H-M   'P 1'
#
loop_
_entity.id
_entity.type
_entity.pdbx_description
1 polymer ?
#
loop_
_entity_poly.entity_id
_entity_poly.type
_entity_poly.pdbx_seq_one_letter_code
_entity_poly.pdbx_strand_id
1 'polypeptide(L)' 'MDNAVNNRIHSIDNKKPTRKAPSLHMRWKQLKTLHPDAVSGLGTQYLRMKTNGQIIDACTPVTRLWDAKEMSY' A
#
# COMPACT_ATOMS: atom_id res chain seq x y z
N MET A 1 5.56 -2.24 0.08
CA MET A 1 5.05 -1.61 -1.15
C MET A 1 6.18 -1.06 -2.01
N ASP A 2 6.02 -1.11 -3.34
CA ASP A 2 6.94 -0.49 -4.29
C ASP A 2 6.65 1.02 -4.50
N ASN A 3 7.46 1.67 -5.34
CA ASN A 3 7.27 3.07 -5.72
C ASN A 3 5.97 3.29 -6.52
N ALA A 4 5.50 2.30 -7.30
CA ALA A 4 4.29 2.44 -8.11
C ALA A 4 3.03 2.58 -7.24
N VAL A 5 2.93 1.76 -6.19
CA VAL A 5 1.80 1.80 -5.26
C VAL A 5 1.86 3.07 -4.42
N ASN A 6 3.05 3.51 -4.02
CA ASN A 6 3.24 4.78 -3.30
C ASN A 6 2.84 6.00 -4.15
N ASN A 7 3.14 5.98 -5.45
CA ASN A 7 2.72 7.01 -6.39
C ASN A 7 1.20 7.00 -6.63
N ARG A 8 0.58 5.80 -6.70
CA ARG A 8 -0.88 5.69 -6.77
C ARG A 8 -1.56 6.21 -5.51
N ILE A 9 -1.02 5.88 -4.34
CA ILE A 9 -1.50 6.43 -3.07
C ILE A 9 -1.38 7.97 -3.07
N HIS A 10 -0.26 8.52 -3.58
CA HIS A 10 -0.09 9.96 -3.76
C HIS A 10 -1.19 10.57 -4.63
N SER A 11 -1.61 9.92 -5.71
CA SER A 11 -2.71 10.43 -6.54
C SER A 11 -4.06 10.52 -5.80
N ILE A 12 -4.23 9.81 -4.68
CA ILE A 12 -5.47 9.80 -3.90
C ILE A 12 -5.44 10.85 -2.78
N ASP A 13 -4.38 10.87 -1.96
CA ASP A 13 -4.33 11.78 -0.81
C ASP A 13 -3.48 13.05 -1.04
N ASN A 14 -2.89 13.18 -2.22
CA ASN A 14 -1.99 14.27 -2.63
C ASN A 14 -0.77 14.47 -1.71
N LYS A 15 -0.40 13.48 -0.88
CA LYS A 15 0.77 13.56 0.01
C LYS A 15 2.04 13.07 -0.69
N LYS A 16 3.19 13.65 -0.33
CA LYS A 16 4.48 13.23 -0.91
C LYS A 16 4.72 11.72 -0.71
N PRO A 17 5.18 10.99 -1.76
CA PRO A 17 5.58 9.59 -1.61
C PRO A 17 6.61 9.42 -0.51
N THR A 18 6.45 8.38 0.33
CA THR A 18 7.39 8.07 1.41
C THR A 18 8.01 6.70 1.23
N ARG A 19 9.32 6.56 1.42
CA ARG A 19 9.99 5.24 1.39
C ARG A 19 10.01 4.57 2.77
N LYS A 20 9.49 5.24 3.81
CA LYS A 20 9.47 4.71 5.18
C LYS A 20 8.23 3.85 5.38
N ALA A 21 8.43 2.55 5.58
CA ALA A 21 7.32 1.60 5.80
C ALA A 21 6.36 2.00 6.95
N PRO A 22 6.82 2.47 8.13
CA PRO A 22 5.90 2.87 9.21
C PRO A 22 5.00 4.04 8.83
N SER A 23 5.55 5.06 8.15
CA SER A 23 4.78 6.21 7.67
C SER A 23 3.76 5.79 6.62
N LEU A 24 4.14 4.86 5.75
CA LEU A 24 3.27 4.37 4.68
C LEU A 24 2.13 3.51 5.23
N HIS A 25 2.38 2.72 6.28
CA HIS A 25 1.35 1.95 6.97
C HIS A 25 0.33 2.86 7.68
N MET A 26 0.78 3.91 8.39
CA MET A 26 -0.15 4.89 8.96
C MET A 26 -0.98 5.59 7.88
N ARG A 27 -0.35 5.95 6.77
CA ARG A 27 -1.02 6.57 5.62
C ARG A 27 -2.09 5.66 5.01
N TRP A 28 -1.79 4.37 4.86
CA TRP A 28 -2.77 3.38 4.40
C TRP A 28 -3.97 3.24 5.35
N LYS A 29 -3.73 3.21 6.67
CA LYS A 29 -4.83 3.21 7.66
C LYS A 29 -5.71 4.45 7.55
N GLN A 30 -5.12 5.64 7.39
CA GLN A 30 -5.87 6.88 7.18
C GLN A 30 -6.68 6.85 5.87
N LEU A 31 -6.08 6.32 4.81
CA LEU A 31 -6.77 6.16 3.53
C LEU A 31 -7.94 5.20 3.63
N LYS A 32 -7.83 4.10 4.39
CA LYS A 32 -8.97 3.19 4.61
C LYS A 32 -10.16 3.92 5.22
N THR A 33 -9.91 4.83 6.16
CA THR A 33 -10.99 5.62 6.78
C THR A 33 -11.57 6.71 5.89
N LEU A 34 -10.75 7.35 5.05
CA LEU A 34 -11.17 8.51 4.24
C LEU A 34 -11.72 8.14 2.87
N HIS A 35 -11.16 7.09 2.25
CA HIS A 35 -11.44 6.69 0.87
C HIS A 35 -11.52 5.15 0.76
N PRO A 36 -12.50 4.52 1.42
CA PRO A 36 -12.58 3.06 1.52
C PRO A 36 -12.61 2.35 0.16
N ASP A 37 -13.40 2.85 -0.78
CA ASP A 37 -13.56 2.25 -2.11
C ASP A 37 -12.26 2.32 -2.92
N ALA A 38 -11.57 3.46 -2.87
CA ALA A 38 -10.30 3.65 -3.57
C ALA A 38 -9.20 2.75 -3.00
N VAL A 39 -9.19 2.55 -1.68
CA VAL A 39 -8.22 1.68 -1.02
C VAL A 39 -8.50 0.21 -1.29
N SER A 40 -9.76 -0.20 -1.33
CA SER A 40 -10.13 -1.57 -1.68
C SER A 40 -9.57 -1.97 -3.05
N GLY A 41 -9.77 -1.12 -4.08
CA GLY A 41 -9.23 -1.35 -5.42
C GLY A 41 -7.70 -1.38 -5.45
N LEU A 42 -7.03 -0.50 -4.72
CA LEU A 42 -5.57 -0.51 -4.61
C LEU A 42 -5.04 -1.74 -3.86
N GLY A 43 -5.73 -2.19 -2.82
CA GLY A 43 -5.37 -3.35 -2.02
C GLY A 43 -5.42 -4.62 -2.85
N THR A 44 -6.51 -4.82 -3.61
CA THR A 44 -6.63 -5.93 -4.56
C THR A 44 -5.55 -5.90 -5.63
N GLN A 45 -5.27 -4.73 -6.19
CA GLN A 45 -4.23 -4.57 -7.21
C GLN A 45 -2.84 -4.87 -6.65
N TYR A 46 -2.54 -4.39 -5.44
CA TYR A 46 -1.28 -4.68 -4.75
C TYR A 46 -1.08 -6.16 -4.53
N LEU A 47 -2.09 -6.84 -3.97
CA LEU A 47 -2.03 -8.29 -3.72
C LEU A 47 -1.81 -9.06 -5.02
N ARG A 48 -2.53 -8.70 -6.10
CA ARG A 48 -2.34 -9.32 -7.42
C ARG A 48 -0.92 -9.14 -7.93
N MET A 49 -0.37 -7.93 -7.85
CA MET A 49 0.99 -7.64 -8.31
C MET A 49 2.05 -8.33 -7.44
N LYS A 50 1.81 -8.46 -6.13
CA LYS A 50 2.67 -9.20 -5.20
C LYS A 50 2.68 -10.71 -5.52
N THR A 51 1.51 -11.32 -5.74
CA THR A 51 1.39 -12.74 -6.11
C THR A 51 2.06 -13.03 -7.46
N ASN A 52 1.97 -12.08 -8.40
CA ASN A 52 2.62 -12.19 -9.71
C ASN A 52 4.13 -11.90 -9.68
N GLY A 53 4.72 -11.62 -8.51
CA GLY A 53 6.15 -11.28 -8.40
C GLY A 53 6.54 -9.95 -9.03
N GLN A 54 5.58 -9.11 -9.43
CA GLN A 54 5.83 -7.81 -10.07
C GLN A 54 6.27 -6.74 -9.06
N ILE A 55 6.04 -6.98 -7.77
CA ILE A 55 6.44 -6.10 -6.67
C ILE A 55 7.48 -6.83 -5.83
N ILE A 56 8.68 -6.25 -5.77
CA ILE A 56 9.67 -6.59 -4.76
C ILE A 56 9.48 -5.58 -3.63
N ASP A 57 8.90 -6.03 -2.51
CA ASP A 57 8.70 -5.21 -1.33
C ASP A 57 10.01 -5.02 -0.55
N ALA A 58 10.94 -4.24 -1.12
CA ALA A 58 12.25 -3.99 -0.51
C ALA A 58 12.18 -3.07 0.72
N CYS A 59 11.08 -2.36 0.91
CA CYS A 59 10.93 -1.39 2.00
C CYS A 59 10.29 -1.99 3.26
N THR A 60 9.75 -3.20 3.18
CA THR A 60 9.05 -3.82 4.30
C THR A 60 9.80 -5.06 4.79
N PRO A 61 10.25 -5.09 6.06
CA PRO A 61 10.90 -6.27 6.61
C PRO A 61 10.01 -7.51 6.45
N VAL A 62 10.61 -8.69 6.23
CA VAL A 62 9.89 -9.97 6.09
C VAL A 62 8.95 -10.23 7.29
N THR A 63 9.28 -9.71 8.46
CA THR A 63 8.50 -9.80 9.70
C THR A 63 7.28 -8.88 9.75
N ARG A 64 7.10 -7.99 8.77
CA ARG A 64 6.04 -6.96 8.76
C ARG A 64 5.45 -6.75 7.37
N LEU A 65 5.42 -7.82 6.57
CA LEU A 65 4.89 -7.78 5.21
C LEU A 65 3.43 -7.35 5.20
N TRP A 66 3.09 -6.49 4.24
CA TRP A 66 1.70 -6.18 3.95
C TRP A 66 1.00 -7.44 3.45
N ASP A 67 0.21 -8.05 4.31
CA ASP A 67 -0.53 -9.28 4.03
C ASP A 67 -1.95 -8.97 3.54
N ALA A 68 -2.70 -10.01 3.20
CA ALA A 68 -4.07 -9.86 2.75
C ALA A 68 -4.97 -9.20 3.81
N LYS A 69 -4.65 -9.32 5.10
CA LYS A 69 -5.45 -8.79 6.22
C LYS A 69 -5.22 -7.29 6.43
N GLU A 70 -4.01 -6.80 6.21
CA GLU A 70 -3.72 -5.36 6.25
C GLU A 70 -4.21 -4.63 4.98
N MET A 71 -4.20 -5.35 3.85
CA MET A 71 -4.68 -4.89 2.54
C MET A 71 -6.18 -5.03 2.34
N SER A 72 -6.84 -5.94 3.06
CA SER A 72 -8.30 -6.07 3.05
C SER A 72 -8.94 -4.94 3.84
N TYR A 73 -10.16 -4.63 3.45
CA TYR A 73 -11.07 -3.79 4.22
C TYR A 73 -11.62 -4.56 5.41
#